data_AF-A0A932GQJ1-F1
#
_entry.id   AF-A0A932GQJ1-F1
#
_cell.length_a   1.000
_cell.length_b   1.000
_cell.length_c   1.000
_cell.angle_alpha   90.00
_cell.angle_beta   90.00
_cell.angle_gamma   90.00
#
_symmetry.space_group_name_H-M   'P 1'
#
loop_
_entity.id
_entity.type
_entity.pdbx_description
1 polymer ?
#
loop_
_entity_poly.entity_id
_entity_poly.type
_entity_poly.pdbx_seq_one_letter_code
_entity_poly.pdbx_strand_id
1 'polypeptide(L)' 'MTQEYLTTREVSKYLKINEKLVYRLIQEGGIPCTRVTGKWLFPKTLIDEWMLASIQE' A
#
# COMPACT_ATOMS: atom_id res chain seq x y z
N MET A 1 8.60 -1.17 -18.28
CA MET A 1 7.62 -0.11 -17.94
C MET A 1 7.07 -0.46 -16.57
N THR A 2 7.63 0.15 -15.52
CA THR A 2 7.35 -0.24 -14.13
C THR A 2 6.04 0.39 -13.71
N GLN A 3 5.02 -0.39 -13.34
CA GLN A 3 3.80 0.17 -12.77
C GLN A 3 4.14 0.82 -11.43
N GLU A 4 4.23 2.15 -11.43
CA GLU A 4 4.60 2.96 -10.25
C GLU A 4 3.51 2.97 -9.19
N TYR A 5 2.28 2.61 -9.54
CA TYR A 5 1.12 2.66 -8.65
C TYR A 5 0.35 1.34 -8.65
N LEU A 6 0.16 0.79 -7.45
CA LEU A 6 -0.66 -0.38 -7.16
C LEU A 6 -2.06 0.08 -6.76
N THR A 7 -3.06 -0.76 -6.96
CA THR A 7 -4.40 -0.56 -6.38
C THR A 7 -4.53 -1.31 -5.05
N THR A 8 -5.59 -1.07 -4.28
CA THR A 8 -5.84 -1.76 -3.00
C THR A 8 -5.74 -3.29 -3.14
N ARG A 9 -6.24 -3.83 -4.25
CA ARG A 9 -6.23 -5.28 -4.54
C ARG A 9 -4.86 -5.80 -4.97
N GLU A 10 -4.04 -4.94 -5.55
CA GLU A 10 -2.65 -5.31 -5.89
C GLU A 10 -1.75 -5.18 -4.68
N VAL A 11 -1.95 -4.17 -3.83
CA VAL A 11 -1.26 -4.04 -2.55
C VAL A 11 -1.57 -5.22 -1.63
N SER A 12 -2.83 -5.67 -1.56
CA SER A 12 -3.19 -6.85 -0.76
C SER A 12 -2.45 -8.10 -1.21
N LYS A 13 -2.34 -8.31 -2.53
CA LYS A 13 -1.55 -9.40 -3.12
C LYS A 13 -0.05 -9.22 -2.91
N TYR A 14 0.45 -7.99 -3.00
CA TYR A 14 1.88 -7.67 -2.87
C TYR A 14 2.37 -7.94 -1.44
N LEU A 15 1.66 -7.43 -0.45
CA LEU A 15 1.96 -7.65 0.97
C LEU A 15 1.49 -9.03 1.47
N LYS A 16 0.76 -9.79 0.65
CA LYS A 16 0.09 -11.06 1.04
C LYS A 16 -0.79 -10.92 2.28
N ILE A 17 -1.52 -9.81 2.39
CA ILE A 17 -2.45 -9.53 3.50
C ILE A 17 -3.90 -9.47 3.01
N ASN A 18 -4.83 -9.63 3.94
CA ASN A 18 -6.27 -9.53 3.65
C ASN A 18 -6.67 -8.09 3.28
N GLU A 19 -7.65 -7.93 2.38
CA GLU A 19 -8.18 -6.61 1.99
C GLU A 19 -8.69 -5.81 3.20
N LYS A 20 -9.30 -6.49 4.19
CA LYS A 20 -9.67 -5.86 5.47
C LYS A 20 -8.49 -5.21 6.18
N LEU A 21 -7.34 -5.87 6.18
CA LEU A 21 -6.12 -5.39 6.83
C LEU A 21 -5.52 -4.23 6.04
N VAL A 22 -5.60 -4.27 4.71
CA VAL A 22 -5.26 -3.12 3.85
C VAL A 22 -6.14 -1.91 4.19
N TYR A 23 -7.46 -2.05 4.26
CA TYR A 23 -8.34 -0.96 4.67
C TYR A 23 -8.02 -0.43 6.05
N ARG A 24 -7.66 -1.32 6.98
CA ARG A 24 -7.26 -0.94 8.33
C ARG A 24 -5.95 -0.14 8.32
N LEU A 25 -4.94 -0.58 7.56
CA LEU A 25 -3.68 0.15 7.39
C LEU A 25 -3.89 1.53 6.73
N ILE A 26 -4.81 1.65 5.78
CA ILE A 26 -5.19 2.94 5.19
C ILE A 26 -5.78 3.85 6.27
N GLN A 27 -6.66 3.32 7.12
CA GLN A 27 -7.30 4.08 8.21
C GLN A 27 -6.33 4.45 9.33
N GLU A 28 -5.41 3.55 9.69
CA GLU A 28 -4.38 3.77 10.70
C GLU A 28 -3.22 4.63 10.15
N GLY A 29 -3.21 4.95 8.85
CA GLY A 29 -2.10 5.69 8.21
C GLY A 29 -0.81 4.88 8.13
N GLY A 30 -0.89 3.57 8.36
CA GLY A 30 0.22 2.64 8.36
C GLY A 30 0.57 2.10 6.98
N ILE A 31 0.01 2.60 5.88
CA ILE A 31 0.45 2.24 4.52
C ILE A 31 0.43 3.47 3.62
N PRO A 32 1.49 3.70 2.80
CA PRO A 32 1.51 4.85 1.92
C PRO A 32 0.51 4.69 0.77
N CYS A 33 -0.57 5.46 0.86
CA CYS A 33 -1.65 5.52 -0.11
C CYS A 33 -1.94 6.96 -0.52
N THR A 34 -2.20 7.19 -1.80
CA THR A 34 -2.58 8.49 -2.36
C THR A 34 -3.97 8.42 -2.98
N ARG A 35 -4.79 9.45 -2.75
CA ARG A 35 -6.12 9.55 -3.33
C ARG A 35 -6.05 10.39 -4.61
N VAL A 36 -6.09 9.74 -5.77
CA VAL A 36 -6.08 10.40 -7.08
C VAL A 36 -7.43 10.19 -7.75
N THR A 37 -8.13 11.28 -8.06
CA THR A 37 -9.42 11.26 -8.79
C THR A 37 -10.42 10.23 -8.24
N GLY A 38 -10.64 10.26 -6.92
CA GLY A 38 -11.60 9.38 -6.25
C GLY A 38 -11.19 7.91 -6.12
N LYS A 39 -9.96 7.55 -6.51
CA LYS A 39 -9.40 6.19 -6.35
C LYS A 39 -8.20 6.23 -5.41
N TRP A 40 -8.02 5.15 -4.66
CA TRP A 40 -6.81 4.91 -3.88
C TRP A 40 -5.75 4.26 -4.76
N LEU A 41 -4.59 4.91 -4.83
CA LEU A 41 -3.39 4.40 -5.48
C LEU A 41 -2.29 4.25 -4.44
N PHE A 42 -1.44 3.26 -4.64
CA PHE A 42 -0.39 2.87 -3.71
C PHE A 42 0.93 2.91 -4.46
N PRO A 43 1.70 3.99 -4.36
CA PRO A 43 2.98 4.10 -5.05
C PRO A 43 3.92 2.98 -4.59
N LYS A 44 4.35 2.12 -5.51
CA LYS A 44 5.13 0.92 -5.20
C LYS A 44 6.43 1.26 -4.49
N THR A 45 7.09 2.36 -4.86
CA THR A 45 8.34 2.81 -4.22
C THR A 45 8.14 3.11 -2.74
N LEU A 46 7.03 3.76 -2.38
CA LEU A 46 6.73 4.09 -1.00
C LEU A 46 6.32 2.83 -0.21
N ILE A 47 5.59 1.90 -0.83
CA ILE A 47 5.26 0.61 -0.22
C ILE A 47 6.54 -0.17 0.10
N ASP A 48 7.53 -0.13 -0.80
CA ASP A 48 8.81 -0.80 -0.62
C ASP A 48 9.61 -0.19 0.54
N GLU A 49 9.76 1.14 0.55
CA GLU A 49 10.40 1.86 1.66
C GLU A 49 9.67 1.65 2.99
N TRP A 50 8.34 1.66 2.97
CA TRP A 50 7.53 1.39 4.16
C TRP A 50 7.73 -0.03 4.67
N MET A 51 7.76 -1.04 3.79
CA MET A 51 8.04 -2.41 4.23
C MET A 51 9.43 -2.51 4.86
N LEU A 52 10.44 -1.87 4.28
CA LEU A 52 11.78 -1.82 4.85
C LEU A 52 11.80 -1.15 6.23
N ALA A 53 11.03 -0.07 6.41
CA ALA A 53 10.90 0.61 7.70
C ALA A 53 10.13 -0.24 8.74
N SER A 54 9.11 -0.99 8.33
CA SER A 54 8.32 -1.87 9.20
C SER A 54 9.01 -3.17 9.61
N ILE A 55 10.13 -3.55 8.97
CA ILE A 55 10.95 -4.71 9.36
C ILE A 55 11.82 -4.42 10.61
N GLN A 56 11.75 -3.22 11.16
CA GLN A 56 12.49 -2.81 12.35
C GLN A 56 11.72 -3.11 13.66
N GLU A 57 11.49 -4.38 14.00
CA GLU A 57 11.16 -4.84 15.36
C GLU A 57 11.81 -6.20 15.68
#